data_AF-A0A1I2V1Z2-F1
#
_entry.id   AF-A0A1I2V1Z2-F1
#
_cell.length_a   1.000
_cell.length_b   1.000
_cell.length_c   1.000
_cell.angle_alpha   90.00
_cell.angle_beta   90.00
_cell.angle_gamma   90.00
#
_symmetry.space_group_name_H-M   'P 1'
#
loop_
_entity.id
_entity.type
_entity.pdbx_description
1 polymer ?
#
loop_
_entity_poly.entity_id
_entity_poly.type
_entity_poly.pdbx_seq_one_letter_code
_entity_poly.pdbx_strand_id
1 'polypeptide(L)'
;MLIHVNKNSTITESNYNNNTMTNTARVRLDVTDEFTSIMRQNAAYMAYYASLDIDMGTYPLLTGEEFASKVRTGGDWDYKLEYGYSNEYIYDGRVVTGEDMGNFHYGFVGRGATFGEELLLIAAGAYQIYGGPRYVGWWESYFDDPNDQAMIIYGISMWDNNSWPSGTINEFGAFSDNDAIYTLTEYEKRCIEREISEDAANLEKLKDK
;
A
#
# COMPACT_ATOMS: atom_id res chain seq x y z
N MET A 1 22.33 10.18 25.98
CA MET A 1 22.00 8.77 25.66
C MET A 1 21.47 8.77 24.25
N LEU A 2 22.27 8.35 23.26
CA LEU A 2 21.86 8.29 21.86
C LEU A 2 21.34 6.88 21.60
N ILE A 3 20.02 6.76 21.46
CA ILE A 3 19.35 5.51 21.13
C ILE A 3 19.33 5.43 19.60
N HIS A 4 20.14 4.56 19.02
CA HIS A 4 19.99 4.16 17.62
C HIS A 4 19.09 2.94 17.57
N VAL A 5 17.85 3.12 17.10
CA VAL A 5 16.92 2.03 16.78
C VAL A 5 17.17 1.65 15.32
N ASN A 6 17.59 0.41 15.05
CA ASN A 6 17.62 -0.10 13.68
C ASN A 6 16.26 -0.73 13.32
N LYS A 7 15.99 -0.89 12.02
CA LYS A 7 14.76 -1.50 11.47
C LYS A 7 14.50 -2.96 11.92
N ASN A 8 15.42 -3.57 12.69
CA ASN A 8 15.33 -4.96 13.16
C ASN A 8 14.97 -5.06 14.66
N SER A 9 14.44 -4.00 15.27
CA SER A 9 13.86 -4.01 16.62
C SER A 9 14.79 -4.57 17.72
N THR A 10 16.11 -4.53 17.52
CA THR A 10 17.08 -5.04 18.51
C THR A 10 17.65 -3.88 19.31
N ILE A 11 17.25 -3.78 20.58
CA ILE A 11 17.88 -2.88 21.55
C ILE A 11 18.92 -3.68 22.33
N THR A 12 20.20 -3.32 22.19
CA THR A 12 21.27 -3.86 23.03
C THR A 12 21.51 -2.90 24.19
N GLU A 13 20.89 -3.14 25.35
CA GLU A 13 21.29 -2.46 26.59
C GLU A 13 22.47 -3.20 27.23
N SER A 14 23.65 -2.59 27.26
CA SER A 14 24.77 -3.06 28.08
C SER A 14 24.70 -2.42 29.47
N ASN A 15 23.92 -3.01 30.37
CA ASN A 15 23.98 -2.67 31.80
C ASN A 15 25.16 -3.39 32.46
N TYR A 16 26.20 -2.64 32.81
CA TYR A 16 27.37 -3.12 33.53
C TYR A 16 27.05 -3.23 35.02
N ASN A 17 26.20 -4.19 35.42
CA ASN A 17 26.09 -4.65 36.81
C ASN A 17 25.50 -6.06 36.86
N ASN A 18 26.21 -6.94 37.55
CA ASN A 18 26.05 -8.39 37.56
C ASN A 18 24.75 -8.87 38.25
N ASN A 19 23.68 -9.03 37.47
CA ASN A 19 22.65 -10.08 37.59
C ASN A 19 21.53 -9.74 36.59
N THR A 20 21.56 -10.32 35.39
CA THR A 20 20.58 -10.00 34.36
C THR A 20 19.95 -11.28 33.85
N MET A 21 18.77 -11.61 34.39
CA MET A 21 17.74 -12.23 33.57
C MET A 21 17.48 -11.25 32.43
N THR A 22 17.87 -11.61 31.21
CA THR A 22 17.55 -10.86 30.00
C THR A 22 16.03 -10.88 29.83
N ASN A 23 15.36 -9.85 30.33
CA ASN A 23 13.98 -9.59 29.98
C ASN A 23 13.99 -8.85 28.64
N THR A 24 14.03 -9.62 27.54
CA THR A 24 14.03 -9.05 26.19
C THR A 24 12.64 -8.51 25.89
N ALA A 25 12.39 -7.23 26.21
CA ALA A 25 11.19 -6.56 25.75
C ALA A 25 11.27 -6.43 24.22
N ARG A 26 10.36 -7.08 23.49
CA ARG A 26 10.17 -6.83 22.06
C ARG A 26 9.60 -5.42 21.90
N VAL A 27 10.41 -4.48 21.45
CA VAL A 27 9.92 -3.16 21.03
C VAL A 27 9.42 -3.30 19.60
N ARG A 28 8.12 -3.04 19.39
CA ARG A 28 7.54 -2.95 18.05
C ARG A 28 7.77 -1.55 17.52
N LEU A 29 8.20 -1.44 16.26
CA LEU A 29 8.35 -0.15 15.60
C LEU A 29 6.96 0.39 15.23
N ASP A 30 6.71 1.65 15.57
CA ASP A 30 5.52 2.37 15.09
C ASP A 30 5.80 2.94 13.70
N VAL A 31 5.04 2.47 12.73
CA VAL A 31 5.17 2.82 11.30
C VAL A 31 3.97 3.63 10.81
N THR A 32 3.12 4.14 11.72
CA THR A 32 1.86 4.80 11.38
C THR A 32 2.06 5.94 10.39
N ASP A 33 2.97 6.88 10.69
CA ASP A 33 3.19 8.05 9.84
C ASP A 33 3.90 7.68 8.52
N GLU A 34 4.96 6.86 8.59
CA GLU A 34 5.73 6.41 7.41
C GLU A 34 4.82 5.68 6.43
N PHE A 35 4.09 4.67 6.90
CA PHE A 35 3.28 3.83 6.04
C PHE A 35 2.03 4.55 5.53
N THR A 36 1.45 5.45 6.33
CA THR A 36 0.34 6.29 5.84
C THR A 36 0.81 7.27 4.75
N SER A 37 2.04 7.80 4.86
CA SER A 37 2.62 8.61 3.80
C SER A 37 2.79 7.81 2.50
N ILE A 38 3.31 6.59 2.60
CA ILE A 38 3.49 5.67 1.46
C ILE A 38 2.14 5.35 0.80
N MET A 39 1.14 4.92 1.59
CA MET A 39 -0.19 4.59 1.07
C MET A 39 -0.81 5.76 0.32
N ARG A 40 -0.74 6.97 0.87
CA ARG A 40 -1.34 8.14 0.25
C ARG A 40 -0.57 8.60 -1.00
N GLN A 41 0.75 8.47 -1.05
CA GLN A 41 1.53 8.75 -2.26
C GLN A 41 1.18 7.76 -3.38
N ASN A 42 1.10 6.47 -3.06
CA ASN A 42 0.74 5.43 -4.04
C ASN A 42 -0.72 5.59 -4.50
N ALA A 43 -1.64 5.98 -3.61
CA ALA A 43 -3.02 6.26 -3.99
C ALA A 43 -3.12 7.48 -4.90
N ALA A 44 -2.33 8.54 -4.66
CA ALA A 44 -2.27 9.71 -5.55
C ALA A 44 -1.70 9.34 -6.93
N TYR A 45 -0.65 8.51 -6.97
CA TYR A 45 -0.10 7.92 -8.19
C TYR A 45 -1.19 7.19 -8.98
N MET A 46 -1.90 6.25 -8.35
CA MET A 46 -2.92 5.45 -9.03
C MET A 46 -4.15 6.26 -9.43
N ALA A 47 -4.55 7.27 -8.64
CA ALA A 47 -5.64 8.16 -9.00
C ALA A 47 -5.33 8.96 -10.26
N TYR A 48 -4.10 9.45 -10.40
CA TYR A 48 -3.67 10.16 -11.60
C TYR A 48 -3.56 9.21 -12.80
N TYR A 49 -2.94 8.03 -12.63
CA TYR A 49 -2.87 7.02 -13.68
C TYR A 49 -4.28 6.64 -14.18
N ALA A 50 -5.22 6.37 -13.26
CA ALA A 50 -6.60 6.06 -13.59
C ALA A 50 -7.29 7.19 -14.36
N SER A 51 -7.04 8.45 -14.00
CA SER A 51 -7.61 9.59 -14.73
C SER A 51 -7.15 9.63 -16.20
N LEU A 52 -5.88 9.34 -16.45
CA LEU A 52 -5.33 9.28 -17.81
C LEU A 52 -5.90 8.09 -18.59
N ASP A 53 -6.00 6.91 -17.96
CA ASP A 53 -6.58 5.70 -18.56
C ASP A 53 -8.06 5.88 -18.93
N ILE A 54 -8.81 6.64 -18.12
CA ILE A 54 -10.19 7.04 -18.40
C ILE A 54 -10.23 7.95 -19.63
N ASP A 55 -9.37 8.97 -19.70
CA ASP A 55 -9.30 9.90 -20.83
C ASP A 55 -8.91 9.19 -22.14
N MET A 56 -8.11 8.13 -22.04
CA MET A 56 -7.71 7.27 -23.16
C MET A 56 -8.81 6.26 -23.56
N GLY A 57 -9.84 6.08 -22.73
CA GLY A 57 -10.93 5.13 -22.97
C GLY A 57 -10.54 3.67 -22.79
N THR A 58 -9.44 3.40 -22.07
CA THR A 58 -8.90 2.05 -21.82
C THR A 58 -9.16 1.55 -20.40
N TYR A 59 -9.63 2.41 -19.50
CA TYR A 59 -9.96 2.03 -18.12
C TYR A 59 -10.98 0.88 -18.05
N PRO A 60 -10.80 -0.12 -17.16
CA PRO A 60 -9.77 -0.24 -16.12
C PRO A 60 -8.50 -1.00 -16.56
N LEU A 61 -8.26 -1.20 -17.85
CA LEU A 61 -7.24 -2.14 -18.32
C LEU A 61 -5.80 -1.72 -17.97
N LEU A 62 -5.37 -0.52 -18.39
CA LEU A 62 -3.99 -0.08 -18.13
C LEU A 62 -3.77 0.17 -16.64
N THR A 63 -4.75 0.79 -15.98
CA THR A 63 -4.71 1.01 -14.53
C THR A 63 -4.62 -0.30 -13.77
N GLY A 64 -5.37 -1.33 -14.19
CA GLY A 64 -5.38 -2.64 -13.57
C GLY A 64 -4.07 -3.39 -13.76
N GLU A 65 -3.51 -3.35 -14.98
CA GLU A 65 -2.20 -3.92 -15.29
C GLU A 65 -1.09 -3.24 -14.48
N GLU A 66 -1.11 -1.90 -14.39
CA GLU A 66 -0.10 -1.18 -13.63
C GLU A 66 -0.22 -1.45 -12.13
N PHE A 67 -1.43 -1.43 -11.60
CA PHE A 67 -1.66 -1.79 -10.20
C PHE A 67 -1.18 -3.21 -9.90
N ALA A 68 -1.46 -4.17 -10.78
CA ALA A 68 -0.95 -5.55 -10.67
C ALA A 68 0.58 -5.59 -10.69
N SER A 69 1.21 -4.80 -11.56
CA SER A 69 2.65 -4.74 -11.75
C SER A 69 3.37 -4.33 -10.45
N LYS A 70 2.76 -3.41 -9.68
CA LYS A 70 3.32 -2.89 -8.43
C LYS A 70 3.13 -3.83 -7.24
N VAL A 71 1.94 -4.42 -7.08
CA VAL A 71 1.60 -5.20 -5.87
C VAL A 71 1.93 -6.69 -5.97
N ARG A 72 2.28 -7.20 -7.15
CA ARG A 72 2.74 -8.58 -7.32
C ARG A 72 4.04 -8.82 -6.56
N THR A 73 4.38 -10.09 -6.34
CA THR A 73 5.65 -10.48 -5.72
C THR A 73 6.86 -9.90 -6.44
N GLY A 74 7.74 -9.27 -5.67
CA GLY A 74 8.91 -8.55 -6.16
C GLY A 74 8.61 -7.27 -6.94
N GLY A 75 7.35 -6.83 -6.98
CA GLY A 75 6.98 -5.50 -7.43
C GLY A 75 7.34 -4.43 -6.38
N ASP A 76 7.26 -3.16 -6.78
CA ASP A 76 7.67 -2.04 -5.95
C ASP A 76 6.86 -1.92 -4.64
N TRP A 77 5.65 -2.49 -4.60
CA TRP A 77 4.73 -2.45 -3.46
C TRP A 77 4.55 -3.83 -2.82
N ASP A 78 5.52 -4.73 -2.98
CA ASP A 78 5.57 -5.99 -2.25
C ASP A 78 6.00 -5.75 -0.78
N TYR A 79 5.09 -5.16 0.00
CA TYR A 79 5.34 -4.86 1.40
C TYR A 79 5.43 -6.11 2.28
N LYS A 80 4.91 -7.26 1.82
CA LYS A 80 5.13 -8.55 2.47
C LYS A 80 6.62 -8.90 2.46
N LEU A 81 7.33 -8.58 1.38
CA LEU A 81 8.77 -8.73 1.27
C LEU A 81 9.54 -7.63 2.02
N GLU A 82 9.14 -6.36 1.91
CA GLU A 82 9.85 -5.23 2.52
C GLU A 82 9.80 -5.25 4.06
N TYR A 83 8.60 -5.42 4.62
CA TYR A 83 8.39 -5.43 6.07
C TYR A 83 8.55 -6.84 6.65
N GLY A 84 8.57 -7.87 5.82
CA GLY A 84 8.67 -9.27 6.23
C GLY A 84 7.32 -9.82 6.69
N TYR A 85 6.96 -10.98 6.12
CA TYR A 85 5.64 -11.59 6.21
C TYR A 85 5.03 -11.60 7.63
N SER A 86 5.80 -12.02 8.64
CA SER A 86 5.31 -12.19 10.03
C SER A 86 5.92 -11.21 11.03
N ASN A 87 6.65 -10.18 10.57
CA ASN A 87 7.21 -9.18 11.47
C ASN A 87 6.10 -8.26 11.99
N GLU A 88 6.10 -7.97 13.29
CA GLU A 88 5.06 -7.18 13.94
C GLU A 88 5.46 -5.69 14.07
N TYR A 89 4.55 -4.81 13.69
CA TYR A 89 4.65 -3.35 13.76
C TYR A 89 3.45 -2.76 14.52
N ILE A 90 3.56 -1.49 14.92
CA ILE A 90 2.41 -0.70 15.35
C ILE A 90 1.97 0.18 14.18
N TYR A 91 0.69 0.09 13.83
CA TYR A 91 0.01 0.98 12.88
C TYR A 91 -1.30 1.44 13.49
N ASP A 92 -1.45 2.75 13.69
CA ASP A 92 -2.62 3.38 14.32
C ASP A 92 -2.98 2.73 15.67
N GLY A 93 -1.96 2.48 16.50
CA GLY A 93 -2.11 1.83 17.80
C GLY A 93 -2.46 0.33 17.76
N ARG A 94 -2.54 -0.29 16.57
CA ARG A 94 -2.79 -1.72 16.39
C ARG A 94 -1.50 -2.47 16.07
N VAL A 95 -1.40 -3.71 16.53
CA VAL A 95 -0.33 -4.61 16.09
C VAL A 95 -0.72 -5.16 14.72
N VAL A 96 0.13 -4.95 13.72
CA VAL A 96 -0.05 -5.45 12.35
C VAL A 96 1.21 -6.18 11.90
N THR A 97 1.06 -7.13 10.99
CA THR A 97 2.18 -7.80 10.32
C THR A 97 2.56 -7.14 8.99
N GLY A 98 3.72 -7.48 8.42
CA GLY A 98 4.06 -7.05 7.05
C GLY A 98 3.06 -7.56 6.00
N GLU A 99 2.47 -8.74 6.22
CA GLU A 99 1.34 -9.24 5.42
C GLU A 99 0.11 -8.32 5.53
N ASP A 100 -0.31 -8.02 6.75
CA ASP A 100 -1.43 -7.11 7.02
C ASP A 100 -1.24 -5.76 6.34
N MET A 101 -0.03 -5.19 6.43
CA MET A 101 0.37 -3.93 5.79
C MET A 101 0.21 -3.98 4.27
N GLY A 102 0.68 -5.04 3.62
CA GLY A 102 0.46 -5.24 2.18
C GLY A 102 -1.03 -5.33 1.82
N ASN A 103 -1.82 -6.04 2.62
CA ASN A 103 -3.24 -6.27 2.35
C ASN A 103 -4.09 -5.00 2.49
N PHE A 104 -3.92 -4.22 3.56
CA PHE A 104 -4.68 -2.97 3.68
C PHE A 104 -4.16 -1.88 2.76
N HIS A 105 -2.88 -1.89 2.40
CA HIS A 105 -2.35 -1.03 1.34
C HIS A 105 -3.03 -1.32 0.00
N TYR A 106 -3.13 -2.59 -0.38
CA TYR A 106 -3.82 -3.03 -1.59
C TYR A 106 -5.26 -2.48 -1.67
N GLY A 107 -6.02 -2.66 -0.59
CA GLY A 107 -7.39 -2.12 -0.50
C GLY A 107 -7.41 -0.59 -0.63
N PHE A 108 -6.57 0.11 0.13
CA PHE A 108 -6.53 1.57 0.16
C PHE A 108 -6.16 2.19 -1.19
N VAL A 109 -5.05 1.74 -1.77
CA VAL A 109 -4.53 2.28 -3.04
C VAL A 109 -5.39 1.87 -4.22
N GLY A 110 -5.95 0.65 -4.19
CA GLY A 110 -6.89 0.19 -5.19
C GLY A 110 -8.15 1.06 -5.28
N ARG A 111 -8.68 1.52 -4.14
CA ARG A 111 -9.78 2.50 -4.12
C ARG A 111 -9.35 3.87 -4.66
N GLY A 112 -8.12 4.29 -4.39
CA GLY A 112 -7.49 5.45 -5.03
C GLY A 112 -7.43 5.35 -6.56
N ALA A 113 -7.21 4.15 -7.09
CA ALA A 113 -7.28 3.83 -8.52
C ALA A 113 -8.72 3.79 -9.10
N THR A 114 -9.72 4.22 -8.32
CA THR A 114 -11.15 4.20 -8.64
C THR A 114 -11.77 2.80 -8.77
N PHE A 115 -11.05 1.74 -8.38
CA PHE A 115 -11.60 0.39 -8.41
C PHE A 115 -12.75 0.21 -7.41
N GLY A 116 -13.78 -0.50 -7.83
CA GLY A 116 -14.87 -0.95 -6.94
C GLY A 116 -14.35 -1.90 -5.86
N GLU A 117 -14.94 -1.86 -4.67
CA GLU A 117 -14.69 -2.85 -3.60
C GLU A 117 -14.82 -4.27 -4.15
N GLU A 118 -15.89 -4.55 -4.89
CA GLU A 118 -16.12 -5.86 -5.50
C GLU A 118 -14.96 -6.30 -6.39
N LEU A 119 -14.43 -5.41 -7.24
CA LEU A 119 -13.32 -5.72 -8.14
C LEU A 119 -12.06 -6.09 -7.34
N LEU A 120 -11.75 -5.33 -6.29
CA LEU A 120 -10.59 -5.56 -5.44
C LEU A 120 -10.69 -6.90 -4.70
N LEU A 121 -11.86 -7.22 -4.14
CA LEU A 121 -12.08 -8.47 -3.43
C LEU A 121 -12.03 -9.67 -4.38
N ILE A 122 -12.63 -9.58 -5.56
CA ILE A 122 -12.57 -10.65 -6.57
C ILE A 122 -11.14 -10.87 -7.06
N ALA A 123 -10.40 -9.78 -7.36
CA ALA A 123 -9.00 -9.88 -7.74
C ALA A 123 -8.17 -10.50 -6.62
N ALA A 124 -8.47 -10.17 -5.36
CA ALA A 124 -7.90 -10.84 -4.20
C ALA A 124 -8.41 -12.27 -3.96
N GLY A 125 -9.23 -12.86 -4.83
CA GLY A 125 -9.68 -14.26 -4.70
C GLY A 125 -10.98 -14.47 -3.91
N ALA A 126 -11.69 -13.42 -3.52
CA ALA A 126 -12.96 -13.49 -2.79
C ALA A 126 -14.19 -13.76 -3.69
N TYR A 127 -14.14 -14.83 -4.48
CA TYR A 127 -15.19 -15.20 -5.43
C TYR A 127 -16.60 -15.34 -4.81
N GLN A 128 -16.70 -15.60 -3.50
CA GLN A 128 -17.97 -15.83 -2.80
C GLN A 128 -18.85 -14.57 -2.61
N ILE A 129 -18.30 -13.37 -2.86
CA ILE A 129 -18.99 -12.09 -2.66
C ILE A 129 -19.81 -11.68 -3.93
N TYR A 130 -19.78 -12.48 -5.00
CA TYR A 130 -20.06 -12.01 -6.37
C TYR A 130 -21.49 -12.15 -6.95
N GLY A 131 -21.89 -11.14 -7.76
CA GLY A 131 -22.99 -11.14 -8.75
C GLY A 131 -22.74 -10.41 -10.10
N GLY A 132 -21.53 -9.97 -10.48
CA GLY A 132 -21.18 -9.33 -11.79
C GLY A 132 -19.76 -8.68 -11.79
N PRO A 133 -19.02 -8.35 -12.88
CA PRO A 133 -18.86 -8.86 -14.26
C PRO A 133 -17.49 -9.57 -14.56
N ARG A 134 -17.28 -10.04 -15.81
CA ARG A 134 -16.26 -11.03 -16.27
C ARG A 134 -14.83 -10.51 -16.58
N TYR A 135 -14.23 -9.61 -15.77
CA TYR A 135 -12.92 -9.00 -16.09
C TYR A 135 -11.74 -9.47 -15.22
N VAL A 136 -11.77 -10.71 -14.75
CA VAL A 136 -10.83 -11.26 -13.75
C VAL A 136 -9.53 -11.83 -14.37
N GLY A 137 -9.29 -11.63 -15.67
CA GLY A 137 -8.27 -12.38 -16.43
C GLY A 137 -6.80 -11.98 -16.21
N TRP A 138 -6.53 -10.91 -15.45
CA TRP A 138 -5.20 -10.29 -15.33
C TRP A 138 -4.53 -10.48 -13.96
N TRP A 139 -5.19 -11.18 -13.04
CA TRP A 139 -4.76 -11.25 -11.64
C TRP A 139 -4.36 -12.66 -11.23
N GLU A 140 -3.11 -12.85 -10.82
CA GLU A 140 -2.63 -14.05 -10.14
C GLU A 140 -2.79 -13.81 -8.63
N SER A 141 -3.88 -14.28 -8.00
CA SER A 141 -4.20 -13.87 -6.63
C SER A 141 -3.36 -14.57 -5.55
N TYR A 142 -2.81 -13.78 -4.64
CA TYR A 142 -1.97 -14.14 -3.50
C TYR A 142 -2.71 -14.17 -2.14
N PHE A 143 -4.04 -14.07 -2.13
CA PHE A 143 -4.83 -13.53 -0.99
C PHE A 143 -6.03 -14.41 -0.59
N ASP A 144 -5.83 -15.72 -0.45
CA ASP A 144 -6.89 -16.70 -0.17
C ASP A 144 -7.23 -16.88 1.33
N ASP A 145 -6.52 -16.22 2.25
CA ASP A 145 -6.80 -16.29 3.68
C ASP A 145 -7.95 -15.32 4.09
N PRO A 146 -8.91 -15.74 4.93
CA PRO A 146 -9.91 -14.85 5.51
C PRO A 146 -9.35 -13.58 6.19
N ASN A 147 -8.14 -13.65 6.77
CA ASN A 147 -7.44 -12.49 7.33
C ASN A 147 -7.02 -11.50 6.24
N ASP A 148 -6.55 -11.98 5.08
CA ASP A 148 -6.19 -11.13 3.96
C ASP A 148 -7.40 -10.31 3.51
N GLN A 149 -8.55 -10.98 3.39
CA GLN A 149 -9.81 -10.33 3.01
C GLN A 149 -10.24 -9.27 4.03
N ALA A 150 -10.11 -9.56 5.33
CA ALA A 150 -10.44 -8.59 6.37
C ALA A 150 -9.54 -7.34 6.31
N MET A 151 -8.25 -7.50 6.03
CA MET A 151 -7.31 -6.39 5.94
C MET A 151 -7.48 -5.59 4.63
N ILE A 152 -7.84 -6.24 3.52
CA ILE A 152 -8.22 -5.55 2.29
C ILE A 152 -9.45 -4.69 2.52
N ILE A 153 -10.50 -5.24 3.14
CA ILE A 153 -11.72 -4.50 3.51
C ILE A 153 -11.36 -3.34 4.46
N TYR A 154 -10.45 -3.55 5.40
CA TYR A 154 -9.96 -2.49 6.27
C TYR A 154 -9.32 -1.34 5.45
N GLY A 155 -8.45 -1.66 4.50
CA GLY A 155 -7.87 -0.71 3.54
C GLY A 155 -8.90 0.08 2.75
N ILE A 156 -9.89 -0.62 2.19
CA ILE A 156 -11.01 -0.02 1.46
C ILE A 156 -11.79 0.93 2.36
N SER A 157 -12.12 0.50 3.57
CA SER A 157 -12.88 1.30 4.54
C SER A 157 -12.11 2.55 4.98
N MET A 158 -10.77 2.48 5.07
CA MET A 158 -9.95 3.64 5.36
C MET A 158 -10.13 4.70 4.26
N TRP A 159 -10.00 4.31 2.99
CA TRP A 159 -10.22 5.20 1.86
C TRP A 159 -11.64 5.78 1.85
N ASP A 160 -12.66 4.94 1.93
CA ASP A 160 -14.06 5.36 1.78
C ASP A 160 -14.52 6.27 2.92
N ASN A 161 -14.01 6.07 4.14
CA ASN A 161 -14.41 6.86 5.31
C ASN A 161 -13.47 8.02 5.64
N ASN A 162 -12.40 8.23 4.87
CA ASN A 162 -11.36 9.20 5.21
C ASN A 162 -10.81 9.01 6.64
N SER A 163 -10.65 7.74 7.05
CA SER A 163 -10.31 7.37 8.43
C SER A 163 -8.84 6.99 8.61
N TRP A 164 -7.98 7.22 7.62
CA TRP A 164 -6.55 6.99 7.75
C TRP A 164 -5.91 8.05 8.67
N PRO A 165 -4.83 7.71 9.39
CA PRO A 165 -4.14 8.66 10.26
C PRO A 165 -3.70 9.94 9.53
N SER A 166 -4.11 11.10 10.01
CA SER A 166 -3.54 12.39 9.61
C SER A 166 -2.30 12.65 10.47
N GLY A 167 -1.11 12.70 9.88
CA GLY A 167 0.15 12.78 10.62
C GLY A 167 0.17 13.89 11.67
N THR A 168 0.57 13.54 12.89
CA THR A 168 0.86 14.51 13.96
C THR A 168 2.37 14.61 14.16
N ILE A 169 3.00 15.63 13.58
CA ILE A 169 4.35 16.06 13.99
C ILE A 169 4.35 17.54 14.35
N ASN A 170 4.24 17.83 15.65
CA ASN A 170 4.65 19.10 16.24
C ASN A 170 5.63 18.80 17.38
N GLU A 171 6.92 18.78 17.07
CA GLU A 171 8.03 19.32 17.88
C GLU A 171 9.34 19.07 17.09
N PHE A 172 9.92 20.13 16.50
CA PHE A 172 11.15 20.14 15.68
C PHE A 172 11.08 19.60 14.23
N GLY A 173 10.23 20.20 13.39
CA GLY A 173 10.36 20.09 11.94
C GLY A 173 9.02 20.29 11.26
N ALA A 174 8.83 21.45 10.66
CA ALA A 174 7.57 21.94 10.12
C ALA A 174 6.84 20.93 9.21
N PHE A 175 5.64 20.50 9.61
CA PHE A 175 4.56 20.18 8.67
C PHE A 175 3.24 20.71 9.25
N SER A 176 2.80 21.81 8.66
CA SER A 176 1.50 22.43 8.92
C SER A 176 0.42 21.58 8.26
N ASP A 177 -0.65 21.34 9.01
CA ASP A 177 -1.95 20.92 8.50
C ASP A 177 -2.28 21.61 7.18
N ASN A 178 -2.61 20.80 6.18
CA ASN A 178 -3.56 21.00 5.09
C ASN A 178 -3.26 19.91 4.04
N ASP A 179 -4.29 19.44 3.33
CA ASP A 179 -4.29 18.40 2.29
C ASP A 179 -3.27 18.54 1.13
N ALA A 180 -2.35 19.50 1.20
CA ALA A 180 -1.35 19.84 0.20
C ALA A 180 -0.14 18.89 0.09
N ILE A 181 0.12 18.02 1.09
CA ILE A 181 1.24 17.04 1.02
C ILE A 181 1.00 15.95 -0.04
N TYR A 182 -0.23 15.79 -0.53
CA TYR A 182 -0.62 14.66 -1.41
C TYR A 182 -0.93 15.09 -2.83
N THR A 183 -0.26 16.15 -3.27
CA THR A 183 -0.32 16.58 -4.66
C THR A 183 0.95 16.08 -5.34
N LEU A 184 0.80 15.16 -6.31
CA LEU A 184 1.90 14.78 -7.19
C LEU A 184 2.55 16.04 -7.75
N THR A 185 3.88 16.10 -7.67
CA THR A 185 4.66 17.14 -8.31
C THR A 185 4.48 17.06 -9.83
N GLU A 186 4.70 18.17 -10.53
CA GLU A 186 4.66 18.18 -11.99
C GLU A 186 5.69 17.22 -12.61
N TYR A 187 6.79 16.94 -11.91
CA TYR A 187 7.74 15.92 -12.35
C TYR A 187 7.14 14.50 -12.24
N GLU A 188 6.53 14.16 -11.09
CA GLU A 188 5.87 12.86 -10.90
C GLU A 188 4.73 12.65 -11.90
N LYS A 189 3.89 13.66 -12.13
CA LYS A 189 2.84 13.61 -13.16
C LYS A 189 3.41 13.32 -14.54
N ARG A 190 4.48 14.00 -14.94
CA ARG A 190 5.15 13.76 -16.23
C ARG A 190 5.81 12.39 -16.34
N CYS A 191 6.23 11.79 -15.23
CA CYS A 191 6.70 10.41 -15.22
C CYS A 191 5.53 9.44 -15.45
N ILE A 192 4.42 9.63 -14.74
CA ILE A 192 3.20 8.82 -14.89
C ILE A 192 2.64 8.91 -16.32
N GLU A 193 2.55 10.12 -16.88
CA GLU A 193 2.11 10.34 -18.27
C GLU A 193 2.96 9.56 -19.29
N ARG A 194 4.26 9.44 -19.02
CA ARG A 194 5.16 8.66 -19.88
C ARG A 194 4.91 7.17 -19.73
N GLU A 195 4.80 6.69 -18.50
CA GLU A 195 4.54 5.28 -18.18
C GLU A 195 3.26 4.80 -18.88
N ILE A 196 2.13 5.48 -18.67
CA ILE A 196 0.86 5.08 -19.33
C ILE A 196 0.92 5.18 -20.86
N SER A 197 1.68 6.13 -21.41
CA SER A 197 1.88 6.23 -22.86
C SER A 197 2.65 5.02 -23.42
N GLU A 198 3.65 4.54 -22.68
CA GLU A 198 4.43 3.35 -23.03
C GLU A 198 3.57 2.08 -22.93
N ASP A 199 2.76 1.97 -21.89
CA ASP A 199 1.85 0.84 -21.66
C ASP A 199 0.77 0.76 -22.74
N ALA A 200 0.13 1.88 -23.08
CA ALA A 200 -0.85 1.94 -24.16
C ALA A 200 -0.24 1.53 -25.52
N ALA A 201 0.99 1.98 -25.81
CA ALA A 201 1.70 1.58 -27.03
C ALA A 201 2.05 0.08 -27.05
N ASN A 202 2.25 -0.54 -25.89
CA ASN A 202 2.48 -1.97 -25.79
C ASN A 202 1.17 -2.77 -25.94
N LEU A 203 0.06 -2.26 -25.41
CA LEU A 203 -1.27 -2.85 -25.58
C LEU A 203 -1.69 -2.91 -27.06
N GLU A 204 -1.45 -1.85 -27.85
CA GLU A 204 -1.75 -1.85 -29.29
C GLU A 204 -0.99 -2.95 -30.04
N LYS A 205 0.30 -3.13 -29.74
CA LYS A 205 1.14 -4.18 -30.36
C LYS A 205 0.67 -5.60 -30.04
N LEU A 206 -0.07 -5.80 -28.95
CA LEU A 206 -0.63 -7.10 -28.58
C LEU A 206 -1.94 -7.39 -29.32
N LYS A 207 -2.69 -6.37 -29.73
CA LYS A 207 -3.94 -6.52 -30.51
C LYS A 207 -3.69 -6.90 -31.98
N ASP A 208 -2.50 -6.60 -32.50
CA ASP A 208 -2.09 -6.89 -33.89
C ASP A 208 -1.45 -8.28 -34.08
N LYS A 209 -1.42 -9.13 -33.05
CA LYS A 209 -0.93 -10.51 -33.08
C LYS A 209 -2.07 -11.52 -33.02
#